data_AF-A0A349YGW9-F1
#
_entry.id   AF-A0A349YGW9-F1
#
_cell.length_a   1.000
_cell.length_b   1.000
_cell.length_c   1.000
_cell.angle_alpha   90.00
_cell.angle_beta   90.00
_cell.angle_gamma   90.00
#
_symmetry.space_group_name_H-M   'P 1'
#
loop_
_entity.id
_entity.type
_entity.pdbx_description
1 polymer ?
#
loop_
_entity_poly.entity_id
_entity_poly.type
_entity_poly.pdbx_seq_one_letter_code
_entity_poly.pdbx_strand_id
1 'polypeptide(L)'
;MSKLQFMTIGNLQEFLNLHNTQIDGKISTATASSIKTVSVSEDGYTLYFYTKTAPVSVEDAAFTINLPQPVTKADLVKNATEGNLAALDKNGNLTDSGKSAADFDEAGAATGAKADVLGVIGTIPTGATAKTVVDYIKEAVQAGAYDDSEVKASIAANTGAIETLNGTGEGSVKKAVSDAVASIVADAPAAYDTLKEISDWITTHASSAADMNSQINTNKTDIANLKTLIGTLPENAQSKDIVHYIAEYVSQALQDSDLSQYAKAKDLEACVGRVQVLEDKIPTLEAADTKNANDITALGGRMTTAESNIDALQTDMATEKPKIAQNADNIAALQTLVGEGYEAIPSEKIKALFTVTA
;
A
#
# COMPACT_ATOMS: atom_id res chain seq x y z
N MET A 1 148.46 17.57 21.57
CA MET A 1 147.81 18.77 22.14
C MET A 1 146.34 18.74 21.76
N SER A 2 145.48 18.34 22.69
CA SER A 2 144.03 18.23 22.48
C SER A 2 143.42 19.61 22.25
N LYS A 3 142.64 19.75 21.17
CA LYS A 3 141.97 21.01 20.81
C LYS A 3 140.96 21.37 21.91
N LEU A 4 141.25 22.42 22.69
CA LEU A 4 140.29 23.02 23.61
C LEU A 4 139.11 23.58 22.81
N GLN A 5 137.89 23.12 23.10
CA GLN A 5 136.66 23.67 22.54
C GLN A 5 136.38 25.02 23.20
N PHE A 6 136.15 26.05 22.37
CA PHE A 6 135.83 27.40 22.83
C PHE A 6 134.45 27.81 22.31
N MET A 7 133.77 28.68 23.06
CA MET A 7 132.52 29.29 22.63
C MET A 7 132.65 30.81 22.64
N THR A 8 131.96 31.45 21.70
CA THR A 8 131.84 32.91 21.67
C THR A 8 130.94 33.37 22.82
N ILE A 9 131.10 34.62 23.25
CA ILE A 9 130.30 35.21 24.34
C ILE A 9 128.79 35.14 24.05
N GLY A 10 128.37 35.34 22.80
CA GLY A 10 126.95 35.25 22.43
C GLY A 10 126.35 33.87 22.70
N ASN A 11 127.07 32.80 22.33
CA ASN A 11 126.62 31.42 22.58
C ASN A 11 126.60 31.09 24.08
N LEU A 12 127.54 31.66 24.85
CA LEU A 12 127.51 31.54 26.30
C LEU A 12 126.29 32.27 26.89
N GLN A 13 125.99 33.50 26.45
CA GLN A 13 124.82 34.23 26.93
C GLN A 13 123.50 33.51 26.63
N GLU A 14 123.38 32.87 25.46
CA GLU A 14 122.21 32.06 25.13
C GLU A 14 122.13 30.80 26.00
N PHE A 15 123.24 30.09 26.20
CA PHE A 15 123.30 28.95 27.10
C PHE A 15 122.91 29.33 28.54
N LEU A 16 123.41 30.48 29.02
CA LEU A 16 123.16 31.00 30.36
C LEU A 16 121.71 31.50 30.54
N ASN A 17 121.12 32.15 29.52
CA ASN A 17 119.71 32.53 29.55
C ASN A 17 118.78 31.31 29.62
N LEU A 18 119.16 30.20 28.98
CA LEU A 18 118.43 28.94 29.15
C LEU A 18 118.72 28.24 30.50
N HIS A 19 119.85 28.50 31.15
CA HIS A 19 120.34 27.75 32.34
C HIS A 19 120.56 28.58 33.62
N ASN A 20 119.74 29.60 33.84
CA ASN A 20 119.45 30.18 35.16
C ASN A 20 120.33 31.40 35.58
N THR A 21 119.63 32.51 35.78
CA THR A 21 119.92 33.94 36.07
C THR A 21 121.04 34.29 37.09
N GLN A 22 121.81 33.33 37.61
CA GLN A 22 122.73 33.54 38.74
C GLN A 22 124.15 33.95 38.37
N ILE A 23 124.55 33.87 37.09
CA ILE A 23 125.94 34.17 36.68
C ILE A 23 126.17 35.68 36.44
N ASP A 24 125.15 36.44 35.99
CA ASP A 24 125.24 37.89 35.78
C ASP A 24 125.65 38.65 37.05
N GLY A 25 125.27 38.15 38.24
CA GLY A 25 125.66 38.75 39.51
C GLY A 25 127.13 38.55 39.89
N LYS A 26 127.85 37.63 39.21
CA LYS A 26 129.24 37.28 39.56
C LYS A 26 130.29 37.83 38.58
N ILE A 27 129.89 38.45 37.47
CA ILE A 27 130.81 39.09 36.52
C ILE A 27 130.50 40.59 36.48
N SER A 28 131.43 41.43 36.92
CA SER A 28 131.22 42.88 36.89
C SER A 28 131.13 43.40 35.45
N THR A 29 130.28 44.41 35.20
CA THR A 29 130.10 45.01 33.87
C THR A 29 131.41 45.52 33.26
N ALA A 30 132.33 46.00 34.10
CA ALA A 30 133.67 46.45 33.68
C ALA A 30 134.55 45.28 33.20
N THR A 31 134.43 44.10 33.83
CA THR A 31 135.18 42.90 33.44
C THR A 31 134.56 42.24 32.21
N ALA A 32 133.22 42.27 32.07
CA ALA A 32 132.49 41.61 30.99
C ALA A 32 132.95 42.04 29.59
N SER A 33 133.17 43.33 29.35
CA SER A 33 133.63 43.86 28.06
C SER A 33 135.09 43.53 27.74
N SER A 34 135.89 43.18 28.75
CA SER A 34 137.31 42.82 28.58
C SER A 34 137.53 41.33 28.28
N ILE A 35 136.54 40.48 28.54
CA ILE A 35 136.60 39.04 28.26
C ILE A 35 136.46 38.83 26.76
N LYS A 36 137.32 37.98 26.18
CA LYS A 36 137.35 37.69 24.74
C LYS A 36 137.16 36.22 24.42
N THR A 37 137.39 35.32 25.37
CA THR A 37 137.22 33.88 25.19
C THR A 37 136.73 33.26 26.48
N VAL A 38 135.87 32.24 26.38
CA VAL A 38 135.45 31.40 27.50
C VAL A 38 135.64 29.95 27.08
N SER A 39 136.20 29.14 27.98
CA SER A 39 136.27 27.69 27.82
C SER A 39 135.56 27.01 28.97
N VAL A 40 135.15 25.76 28.77
CA VAL A 40 134.60 24.92 29.83
C VAL A 40 135.59 23.80 30.15
N SER A 41 135.61 23.39 31.40
CA SER A 41 136.26 22.16 31.87
C SER A 41 135.70 20.94 31.13
N GLU A 42 136.50 19.88 31.11
CA GLU A 42 136.14 18.63 30.43
C GLU A 42 134.90 17.94 31.04
N ASP A 43 134.61 18.17 32.33
CA ASP A 43 133.40 17.66 32.99
C ASP A 43 132.13 18.49 32.69
N GLY A 44 132.29 19.66 32.04
CA GLY A 44 131.19 20.55 31.67
C GLY A 44 130.66 21.43 32.82
N TYR A 45 131.20 21.33 34.03
CA TYR A 45 130.63 22.00 35.21
C TYR A 45 131.43 23.22 35.69
N THR A 46 132.61 23.48 35.14
CA THR A 46 133.39 24.70 35.43
C THR A 46 133.66 25.51 34.17
N LEU A 47 133.32 26.80 34.18
CA LEU A 47 133.59 27.77 33.11
C LEU A 47 134.83 28.61 33.44
N TYR A 48 135.73 28.80 32.48
CA TYR A 48 136.96 29.62 32.56
C TYR A 48 136.87 30.81 31.61
N PHE A 49 137.18 32.02 32.10
CA PHE A 49 137.03 33.26 31.35
C PHE A 49 138.39 33.92 31.09
N TYR A 50 138.63 34.37 29.85
CA TYR A 50 139.93 34.92 29.42
C TYR A 50 139.75 36.30 28.78
N THR A 51 140.68 37.23 29.02
CA THR A 51 140.68 38.58 28.43
C THR A 51 141.39 38.67 27.07
N LYS A 52 141.98 37.56 26.61
CA LYS A 52 142.61 37.44 25.29
C LYS A 52 141.79 36.53 24.38
N THR A 53 141.84 36.80 23.08
CA THR A 53 141.25 35.93 22.06
C THR A 53 142.07 34.64 21.97
N ALA A 54 141.40 33.50 21.75
CA ALA A 54 142.03 32.20 21.54
C ALA A 54 143.19 32.25 20.50
N PRO A 55 144.28 31.47 20.68
CA PRO A 55 144.43 30.37 21.64
C PRO A 55 144.74 30.81 23.09
N VAL A 56 144.13 30.10 24.06
CA VAL A 56 144.24 30.32 25.52
C VAL A 56 144.57 29.01 26.24
N SER A 57 145.32 29.07 27.34
CA SER A 57 145.56 27.99 28.30
C SER A 57 144.75 28.26 29.58
N VAL A 58 144.35 27.23 30.32
CA VAL A 58 143.63 27.38 31.61
C VAL A 58 144.35 28.26 32.63
N GLU A 59 145.68 28.32 32.56
CA GLU A 59 146.53 29.18 33.40
C GLU A 59 146.36 30.66 33.08
N ASP A 60 145.88 30.99 31.87
CA ASP A 60 145.60 32.36 31.44
C ASP A 60 144.22 32.86 31.90
N ALA A 61 143.44 32.04 32.60
CA ALA A 61 142.09 32.38 32.98
C ALA A 61 142.10 33.56 33.97
N ALA A 62 141.35 34.60 33.64
CA ALA A 62 141.16 35.74 34.52
C ALA A 62 140.35 35.34 35.78
N PHE A 63 139.36 34.43 35.62
CA PHE A 63 138.60 33.81 36.71
C PHE A 63 137.79 32.60 36.21
N THR A 64 137.16 31.87 37.15
CA THR A 64 136.34 30.68 36.89
C THR A 64 135.00 30.67 37.64
N ILE A 65 134.01 29.91 37.17
CA ILE A 65 132.68 29.72 37.79
C ILE A 65 132.25 28.24 37.71
N ASN A 66 131.70 27.68 38.80
CA ASN A 66 131.16 26.30 38.86
C ASN A 66 129.61 26.26 38.75
N LEU A 67 129.06 25.24 38.06
CA LEU A 67 127.64 24.99 37.79
C LEU A 67 127.07 23.83 38.66
N PRO A 68 125.74 23.80 38.99
CA PRO A 68 125.12 22.73 39.80
C PRO A 68 125.00 21.37 39.08
N GLN A 69 125.07 20.25 39.82
CA GLN A 69 124.89 18.88 39.31
C GLN A 69 123.45 18.33 39.51
N PRO A 70 122.88 17.52 38.60
CA PRO A 70 121.52 16.98 38.71
C PRO A 70 121.37 15.85 39.76
N VAL A 71 120.21 15.79 40.43
CA VAL A 71 119.81 14.72 41.40
C VAL A 71 119.08 13.55 40.70
N THR A 72 119.18 12.33 41.23
CA THR A 72 118.90 11.08 40.49
C THR A 72 117.50 10.44 40.63
N LYS A 73 116.56 10.94 41.46
CA LYS A 73 115.16 10.45 41.53
C LYS A 73 114.15 11.54 41.96
N ALA A 74 112.89 11.44 41.55
CA ALA A 74 111.77 12.32 41.92
C ALA A 74 111.25 12.09 43.36
N ASP A 75 110.51 13.04 43.93
CA ASP A 75 109.96 12.98 45.30
C ASP A 75 109.04 11.77 45.53
N LEU A 76 109.22 11.10 46.67
CA LEU A 76 108.39 9.96 47.10
C LEU A 76 107.21 10.43 47.98
N VAL A 77 106.03 9.82 47.81
CA VAL A 77 104.91 9.97 48.75
C VAL A 77 105.35 9.47 50.13
N LYS A 78 105.28 10.34 51.15
CA LYS A 78 105.68 9.99 52.52
C LYS A 78 104.64 9.04 53.14
N ASN A 79 105.08 7.89 53.64
CA ASN A 79 104.23 6.83 54.23
C ASN A 79 103.19 6.21 53.27
N ALA A 80 103.54 6.01 52.00
CA ALA A 80 102.66 5.36 51.04
C ALA A 80 102.33 3.91 51.43
N THR A 81 101.07 3.53 51.27
CA THR A 81 100.58 2.15 51.34
C THR A 81 100.68 1.54 49.94
N GLU A 82 101.24 0.33 49.86
CA GLU A 82 101.35 -0.39 48.58
C GLU A 82 99.97 -0.65 47.96
N GLY A 83 99.84 -0.39 46.65
CA GLY A 83 98.59 -0.55 45.91
C GLY A 83 97.70 0.69 45.88
N ASN A 84 97.96 1.69 46.71
CA ASN A 84 97.22 2.96 46.66
C ASN A 84 97.72 3.86 45.53
N LEU A 85 96.78 4.62 44.96
CA LEU A 85 97.07 5.63 43.95
C LEU A 85 97.65 6.89 44.62
N ALA A 86 98.57 7.57 43.95
CA ALA A 86 99.04 8.87 44.40
C ALA A 86 97.95 9.94 44.20
N ALA A 87 97.80 10.83 45.18
CA ALA A 87 96.93 12.00 45.12
C ALA A 87 97.70 13.27 45.44
N LEU A 88 97.03 14.42 45.31
CA LEU A 88 97.54 15.72 45.73
C LEU A 88 96.80 16.15 47.00
N ASP A 89 97.55 16.65 47.98
CA ASP A 89 96.94 17.38 49.08
C ASP A 89 96.41 18.74 48.61
N LYS A 90 95.72 19.47 49.49
CA LYS A 90 95.16 20.80 49.19
C LYS A 90 96.22 21.85 48.79
N ASN A 91 97.50 21.56 49.02
CA ASN A 91 98.65 22.42 48.73
C ASN A 91 99.43 21.96 47.48
N GLY A 92 98.99 20.88 46.82
CA GLY A 92 99.63 20.34 45.62
C GLY A 92 100.84 19.44 45.90
N ASN A 93 101.04 19.00 47.15
CA ASN A 93 102.08 18.01 47.46
C ASN A 93 101.55 16.60 47.22
N LEU A 94 102.44 15.68 46.81
CA LEU A 94 102.08 14.28 46.65
C LEU A 94 101.73 13.64 48.00
N THR A 95 100.54 13.06 48.09
CA THR A 95 100.04 12.28 49.24
C THR A 95 99.53 10.93 48.77
N ASP A 96 99.39 9.99 49.70
CA ASP A 96 98.64 8.76 49.47
C ASP A 96 97.15 9.10 49.38
N SER A 97 96.44 8.59 48.37
CA SER A 97 94.99 8.83 48.21
C SER A 97 94.14 8.09 49.25
N GLY A 98 94.71 7.10 49.93
CA GLY A 98 93.98 6.14 50.76
C GLY A 98 93.09 5.19 49.93
N LYS A 99 93.25 5.18 48.60
CA LYS A 99 92.41 4.43 47.66
C LYS A 99 93.26 3.62 46.69
N SER A 100 92.91 2.35 46.56
CA SER A 100 93.46 1.44 45.56
C SER A 100 92.58 1.41 44.30
N ALA A 101 93.04 0.75 43.24
CA ALA A 101 92.20 0.49 42.07
C ALA A 101 90.97 -0.39 42.40
N ALA A 102 91.07 -1.26 43.41
CA ALA A 102 89.97 -2.13 43.84
C ALA A 102 88.83 -1.37 44.54
N ASP A 103 89.10 -0.21 45.12
CA ASP A 103 88.06 0.67 45.69
C ASP A 103 87.07 1.18 44.62
N PHE A 104 87.41 1.09 43.33
CA PHE A 104 86.48 1.40 42.23
C PHE A 104 85.53 0.23 41.91
N ASP A 105 85.92 -1.01 42.21
CA ASP A 105 85.06 -2.20 42.09
C ASP A 105 84.10 -2.32 43.29
N GLU A 106 84.51 -1.84 44.47
CA GLU A 106 83.69 -1.84 45.69
C GLU A 106 82.73 -0.63 45.79
N ALA A 107 82.53 0.10 44.69
CA ALA A 107 81.34 0.92 44.50
C ALA A 107 80.20 0.04 43.99
N GLY A 108 79.50 -0.64 44.92
CA GLY A 108 78.30 -1.46 44.69
C GLY A 108 77.13 -0.75 43.99
N ALA A 109 77.33 0.43 43.40
CA ALA A 109 76.38 1.12 42.55
C ALA A 109 75.99 0.29 41.31
N ALA A 110 76.90 -0.42 40.64
CA ALA A 110 76.56 -1.17 39.43
C ALA A 110 75.80 -2.48 39.73
N THR A 111 76.29 -3.26 40.70
CA THR A 111 75.65 -4.53 41.11
C THR A 111 74.38 -4.28 41.92
N GLY A 112 74.38 -3.26 42.79
CA GLY A 112 73.21 -2.81 43.53
C GLY A 112 72.13 -2.24 42.62
N ALA A 113 72.47 -1.35 41.67
CA ALA A 113 71.50 -0.86 40.70
C ALA A 113 70.93 -1.99 39.83
N LYS A 114 71.74 -2.98 39.47
CA LYS A 114 71.25 -4.19 38.77
C LYS A 114 70.27 -4.98 39.65
N ALA A 115 70.58 -5.18 40.93
CA ALA A 115 69.71 -5.91 41.86
C ALA A 115 68.40 -5.16 42.13
N ASP A 116 68.44 -3.85 42.35
CA ASP A 116 67.26 -3.01 42.59
C ASP A 116 66.34 -3.00 41.36
N VAL A 117 66.91 -2.83 40.17
CA VAL A 117 66.15 -2.88 38.91
C VAL A 117 65.51 -4.26 38.74
N LEU A 118 66.26 -5.36 38.93
CA LEU A 118 65.71 -6.72 38.84
C LEU A 118 64.72 -7.06 39.96
N GLY A 119 64.82 -6.44 41.13
CA GLY A 119 63.86 -6.59 42.23
C GLY A 119 62.49 -5.99 41.90
N VAL A 120 62.46 -4.90 41.13
CA VAL A 120 61.21 -4.27 40.68
C VAL A 120 60.63 -4.96 39.45
N ILE A 121 61.47 -5.25 38.45
CA ILE A 121 60.99 -5.75 37.14
C ILE A 121 61.00 -7.28 37.01
N GLY A 122 61.63 -7.99 37.94
CA GLY A 122 61.80 -9.43 37.89
C GLY A 122 62.85 -9.90 36.87
N THR A 123 62.85 -11.21 36.61
CA THR A 123 63.72 -11.86 35.62
C THR A 123 62.90 -12.62 34.60
N ILE A 124 63.46 -12.83 33.41
CA ILE A 124 62.84 -13.67 32.37
C ILE A 124 63.07 -15.14 32.77
N PRO A 125 62.01 -15.96 32.91
CA PRO A 125 62.15 -17.36 33.27
C PRO A 125 63.02 -18.15 32.29
N THR A 126 63.77 -19.12 32.81
CA THR A 126 64.64 -19.98 32.00
C THR A 126 63.79 -20.80 31.02
N GLY A 127 63.95 -20.56 29.71
CA GLY A 127 63.20 -21.21 28.64
C GLY A 127 62.16 -20.33 27.94
N ALA A 128 61.96 -19.09 28.38
CA ALA A 128 61.11 -18.14 27.65
C ALA A 128 61.79 -17.72 26.32
N THR A 129 60.97 -17.52 25.28
CA THR A 129 61.41 -17.03 23.96
C THR A 129 61.63 -15.51 23.93
N ALA A 130 60.97 -14.79 24.84
CA ALA A 130 61.08 -13.35 24.98
C ALA A 130 62.51 -12.90 25.30
N LYS A 131 62.98 -11.88 24.57
CA LYS A 131 64.34 -11.31 24.74
C LYS A 131 64.39 -10.17 25.75
N THR A 132 63.24 -9.57 26.07
CA THR A 132 63.11 -8.48 27.03
C THR A 132 62.00 -8.78 28.03
N VAL A 133 62.09 -8.20 29.23
CA VAL A 133 61.05 -8.31 30.26
C VAL A 133 59.70 -7.76 29.74
N VAL A 134 59.73 -6.70 28.94
CA VAL A 134 58.54 -6.11 28.33
C VAL A 134 57.88 -7.08 27.34
N ASP A 135 58.66 -7.78 26.53
CA ASP A 135 58.13 -8.78 25.61
C ASP A 135 57.53 -9.97 26.37
N TYR A 136 58.19 -10.42 27.44
CA TYR A 136 57.66 -11.49 28.29
C TYR A 136 56.34 -11.09 28.96
N ILE A 137 56.24 -9.85 29.45
CA ILE A 137 54.99 -9.32 30.01
C ILE A 137 53.89 -9.28 28.95
N LYS A 138 54.19 -8.86 27.72
CA LYS A 138 53.21 -8.86 26.61
C LYS A 138 52.74 -10.28 26.28
N GLU A 139 53.66 -11.23 26.17
CA GLU A 139 53.32 -12.65 25.94
C GLU A 139 52.46 -13.21 27.07
N ALA A 140 52.83 -12.96 28.34
CA ALA A 140 52.09 -13.44 29.50
C ALA A 140 50.69 -12.81 29.61
N VAL A 141 50.56 -11.51 29.34
CA VAL A 141 49.27 -10.80 29.31
C VAL A 141 48.40 -11.30 28.17
N GLN A 142 48.97 -11.59 27.00
CA GLN A 142 48.24 -12.10 25.85
C GLN A 142 47.83 -13.58 26.01
N ALA A 143 48.67 -14.40 26.64
CA ALA A 143 48.34 -15.78 27.00
C ALA A 143 47.30 -15.86 28.13
N GLY A 144 47.29 -14.88 29.03
CA GLY A 144 46.27 -14.71 30.07
C GLY A 144 45.00 -14.00 29.60
N ALA A 145 44.88 -13.67 28.31
CA ALA A 145 43.67 -13.05 27.78
C ALA A 145 42.50 -14.04 27.87
N TYR A 146 41.42 -13.61 28.51
CA TYR A 146 40.19 -14.39 28.62
C TYR A 146 39.54 -14.52 27.23
N ASP A 147 39.44 -15.76 26.72
CA ASP A 147 38.73 -16.08 25.49
C ASP A 147 37.26 -16.40 25.80
N ASP A 148 36.36 -15.48 25.49
CA ASP A 148 34.92 -15.63 25.65
C ASP A 148 34.19 -15.97 24.34
N SER A 149 34.93 -16.38 23.31
CA SER A 149 34.38 -16.66 21.97
C SER A 149 33.31 -17.75 22.03
N GLU A 150 33.54 -18.83 22.78
CA GLU A 150 32.56 -19.91 22.95
C GLU A 150 31.30 -19.44 23.72
N VAL A 151 31.47 -18.60 24.74
CA VAL A 151 30.35 -18.04 25.51
C VAL A 151 29.52 -17.12 24.62
N LYS A 152 30.16 -16.23 23.86
CA LYS A 152 29.47 -15.35 22.89
C LYS A 152 28.74 -16.14 21.81
N ALA A 153 29.36 -17.20 21.27
CA ALA A 153 28.72 -18.07 20.29
C ALA A 153 27.49 -18.78 20.88
N SER A 154 27.60 -19.29 22.12
CA SER A 154 26.49 -19.93 22.82
C SER A 154 25.34 -18.96 23.11
N ILE A 155 25.65 -17.72 23.50
CA ILE A 155 24.65 -16.67 23.70
C ILE A 155 23.93 -16.36 22.38
N ALA A 156 24.66 -16.20 21.28
CA ALA A 156 24.05 -15.94 19.97
C ALA A 156 23.16 -17.09 19.49
N ALA A 157 23.60 -18.34 19.66
CA ALA A 157 22.81 -19.53 19.33
C ALA A 157 21.52 -19.59 20.16
N ASN A 158 21.61 -19.34 21.47
CA ASN A 158 20.44 -19.31 22.35
C ASN A 158 19.48 -18.18 21.98
N THR A 159 19.97 -16.99 21.62
CA THR A 159 19.13 -15.88 21.15
C THR A 159 18.32 -16.30 19.91
N GLY A 160 18.94 -16.90 18.91
CA GLY A 160 18.23 -17.36 17.71
C GLY A 160 17.20 -18.47 17.99
N ALA A 161 17.53 -19.40 18.89
CA ALA A 161 16.58 -20.44 19.32
C ALA A 161 15.36 -19.84 20.04
N ILE A 162 15.60 -18.87 20.94
CA ILE A 162 14.52 -18.17 21.66
C ILE A 162 13.65 -17.35 20.70
N GLU A 163 14.24 -16.66 19.73
CA GLU A 163 13.50 -15.94 18.68
C GLU A 163 12.60 -16.90 17.88
N THR A 164 13.12 -18.06 17.50
CA THR A 164 12.34 -19.10 16.80
C THR A 164 11.18 -19.61 17.67
N LEU A 165 11.45 -19.96 18.93
CA LEU A 165 10.44 -20.45 19.87
C LEU A 165 9.33 -19.41 20.11
N ASN A 166 9.69 -18.12 20.19
CA ASN A 166 8.76 -17.00 20.44
C ASN A 166 8.06 -16.47 19.18
N GLY A 167 8.48 -16.90 17.98
CA GLY A 167 7.92 -16.46 16.71
C GLY A 167 6.50 -16.98 16.43
N THR A 168 6.07 -16.82 15.18
CA THR A 168 4.76 -17.31 14.68
C THR A 168 4.91 -18.40 13.61
N GLY A 169 6.12 -18.62 13.11
CA GLY A 169 6.43 -19.58 12.05
C GLY A 169 6.64 -21.00 12.55
N GLU A 170 7.12 -21.86 11.65
CA GLU A 170 7.47 -23.25 11.96
C GLU A 170 8.59 -23.33 13.01
N GLY A 171 8.48 -24.30 13.93
CA GLY A 171 9.37 -24.41 15.09
C GLY A 171 9.00 -23.52 16.28
N SER A 172 8.09 -22.55 16.12
CA SER A 172 7.59 -21.75 17.25
C SER A 172 6.60 -22.51 18.13
N VAL A 173 6.60 -22.19 19.43
CA VAL A 173 5.63 -22.74 20.38
C VAL A 173 4.21 -22.35 19.99
N LYS A 174 4.02 -21.12 19.53
CA LYS A 174 2.70 -20.61 19.11
C LYS A 174 2.12 -21.43 17.95
N LYS A 175 2.92 -21.72 16.92
CA LYS A 175 2.47 -22.53 15.78
C LYS A 175 2.20 -23.97 16.21
N ALA A 176 3.11 -24.59 16.97
CA ALA A 176 2.94 -25.97 17.43
C ALA A 176 1.65 -26.14 18.25
N VAL A 177 1.34 -25.20 19.14
CA VAL A 177 0.09 -25.22 19.91
C VAL A 177 -1.13 -25.01 19.00
N SER A 178 -1.07 -24.06 18.06
CA SER A 178 -2.16 -23.82 17.11
C SER A 178 -2.47 -25.06 16.26
N ASP A 179 -1.43 -25.70 15.73
CA ASP A 179 -1.57 -26.91 14.91
C ASP A 179 -2.10 -28.07 15.73
N ALA A 180 -1.61 -28.27 16.97
CA ALA A 180 -2.12 -29.30 17.86
C ALA A 180 -3.61 -29.11 18.20
N VAL A 181 -4.04 -27.87 18.47
CA VAL A 181 -5.47 -27.54 18.67
C VAL A 181 -6.29 -27.84 17.42
N ALA A 182 -5.79 -27.48 16.23
CA ALA A 182 -6.46 -27.78 14.98
C ALA A 182 -6.58 -29.30 14.73
N SER A 183 -5.53 -30.08 15.00
CA SER A 183 -5.55 -31.55 14.92
C SER A 183 -6.50 -32.19 15.93
N ILE A 184 -6.61 -31.66 17.16
CA ILE A 184 -7.60 -32.15 18.13
C ILE A 184 -9.03 -32.01 17.59
N VAL A 185 -9.29 -30.94 16.83
CA VAL A 185 -10.60 -30.70 16.21
C VAL A 185 -10.78 -31.53 14.93
N ALA A 186 -9.74 -31.71 14.13
CA ALA A 186 -9.84 -32.40 12.83
C ALA A 186 -9.79 -33.93 12.94
N ASP A 187 -8.98 -34.48 13.85
CA ASP A 187 -8.68 -35.92 13.98
C ASP A 187 -9.40 -36.56 15.18
N ALA A 188 -10.40 -35.88 15.75
CA ALA A 188 -11.22 -36.43 16.82
C ALA A 188 -11.83 -37.79 16.38
N PRO A 189 -11.72 -38.87 17.18
CA PRO A 189 -12.40 -40.11 16.87
C PRO A 189 -13.91 -39.86 16.70
N ALA A 190 -14.58 -40.58 15.80
CA ALA A 190 -16.00 -40.35 15.49
C ALA A 190 -16.96 -40.34 16.70
N ALA A 191 -16.58 -40.97 17.82
CA ALA A 191 -17.35 -40.93 19.08
C ALA A 191 -17.20 -39.61 19.88
N TYR A 192 -16.24 -38.76 19.53
CA TYR A 192 -15.87 -37.49 20.15
C TYR A 192 -15.88 -36.32 19.15
N ASP A 193 -16.57 -36.49 18.02
CA ASP A 193 -16.63 -35.55 16.89
C ASP A 193 -17.39 -34.24 17.22
N THR A 194 -17.91 -34.10 18.44
CA THR A 194 -18.73 -32.96 18.87
C THR A 194 -18.01 -31.62 18.73
N LEU A 195 -16.68 -31.57 18.91
CA LEU A 195 -15.91 -30.35 18.72
C LEU A 195 -15.79 -29.95 17.25
N LYS A 196 -15.63 -30.93 16.36
CA LYS A 196 -15.64 -30.71 14.91
C LYS A 196 -17.02 -30.29 14.44
N GLU A 197 -18.06 -31.00 14.88
CA GLU A 197 -19.45 -30.66 14.58
C GLU A 197 -19.79 -29.23 15.01
N ILE A 198 -19.38 -28.81 16.21
CA ILE A 198 -19.58 -27.43 16.68
C ILE A 198 -18.78 -26.43 15.82
N SER A 199 -17.53 -26.72 15.48
CA SER A 199 -16.70 -25.86 14.63
C SER A 199 -17.28 -25.69 13.22
N ASP A 200 -17.66 -26.80 12.59
CA ASP A 200 -18.28 -26.83 11.28
C ASP A 200 -19.63 -26.10 11.33
N TRP A 201 -20.45 -26.34 12.37
CA TRP A 201 -21.73 -25.68 12.55
C TRP A 201 -21.59 -24.16 12.68
N ILE A 202 -20.67 -23.67 13.53
CA ILE A 202 -20.40 -22.23 13.68
C ILE A 202 -19.97 -21.63 12.33
N THR A 203 -19.14 -22.35 11.58
CA THR A 203 -18.62 -21.88 10.29
C THR A 203 -19.72 -21.83 9.23
N THR A 204 -20.56 -22.85 9.13
CA THR A 204 -21.64 -22.90 8.12
C THR A 204 -22.86 -22.06 8.50
N HIS A 205 -23.02 -21.70 9.77
CA HIS A 205 -24.17 -20.91 10.28
C HIS A 205 -23.79 -19.49 10.73
N ALA A 206 -22.58 -19.02 10.42
CA ALA A 206 -22.11 -17.70 10.81
C ALA A 206 -23.04 -16.55 10.35
N SER A 207 -23.73 -16.73 9.22
CA SER A 207 -24.66 -15.74 8.66
C SER A 207 -26.13 -15.97 9.02
N SER A 208 -26.51 -17.12 9.60
CA SER A 208 -27.93 -17.50 9.72
C SER A 208 -28.78 -16.47 10.47
N ALA A 209 -28.22 -15.84 11.52
CA ALA A 209 -28.91 -14.76 12.23
C ALA A 209 -29.12 -13.51 11.37
N ALA A 210 -28.12 -13.14 10.55
CA ALA A 210 -28.21 -12.03 9.62
C ALA A 210 -29.21 -12.34 8.49
N ASP A 211 -29.19 -13.55 7.96
CA ASP A 211 -30.10 -14.02 6.91
C ASP A 211 -31.56 -14.04 7.41
N MET A 212 -31.80 -14.56 8.62
CA MET A 212 -33.12 -14.50 9.27
C MET A 212 -33.58 -13.04 9.47
N ASN A 213 -32.70 -12.15 9.93
CA ASN A 213 -33.05 -10.74 10.10
C ASN A 213 -33.38 -10.06 8.76
N SER A 214 -32.69 -10.41 7.68
CA SER A 214 -33.02 -9.96 6.33
C SER A 214 -34.43 -10.40 5.93
N GLN A 215 -34.74 -11.69 6.06
CA GLN A 215 -36.07 -12.23 5.75
C GLN A 215 -37.18 -11.60 6.60
N ILE A 216 -36.94 -11.34 7.90
CA ILE A 216 -37.88 -10.65 8.78
C ILE A 216 -38.19 -9.24 8.27
N ASN A 217 -37.18 -8.49 7.83
CA ASN A 217 -37.37 -7.14 7.30
C ASN A 217 -38.11 -7.13 5.95
N THR A 218 -37.84 -8.12 5.09
CA THR A 218 -38.61 -8.34 3.86
C THR A 218 -40.07 -8.64 4.20
N ASN A 219 -40.34 -9.62 5.06
CA ASN A 219 -41.70 -9.98 5.48
C ASN A 219 -42.43 -8.80 6.14
N LYS A 220 -41.74 -7.98 6.93
CA LYS A 220 -42.29 -6.76 7.53
C LYS A 220 -42.74 -5.77 6.46
N THR A 221 -41.94 -5.59 5.42
CA THR A 221 -42.26 -4.72 4.28
C THR A 221 -43.44 -5.27 3.48
N ASP A 222 -43.44 -6.57 3.19
CA ASP A 222 -44.51 -7.23 2.45
C ASP A 222 -45.86 -7.16 3.19
N ILE A 223 -45.85 -7.36 4.51
CA ILE A 223 -47.05 -7.19 5.35
C ILE A 223 -47.55 -5.74 5.31
N ALA A 224 -46.65 -4.75 5.32
CA ALA A 224 -47.06 -3.34 5.19
C ALA A 224 -47.68 -3.05 3.81
N ASN A 225 -47.09 -3.59 2.74
CA ASN A 225 -47.63 -3.47 1.37
C ASN A 225 -49.01 -4.13 1.25
N LEU A 226 -49.18 -5.33 1.82
CA LEU A 226 -50.47 -6.01 1.87
C LEU A 226 -51.54 -5.17 2.56
N LYS A 227 -51.22 -4.58 3.74
CA LYS A 227 -52.12 -3.68 4.46
C LYS A 227 -52.52 -2.46 3.63
N THR A 228 -51.60 -1.89 2.86
CA THR A 228 -51.91 -0.76 1.96
C THR A 228 -52.88 -1.18 0.84
N LEU A 229 -52.67 -2.37 0.25
CA LEU A 229 -53.50 -2.86 -0.86
C LEU A 229 -54.92 -3.22 -0.41
N ILE A 230 -55.05 -3.93 0.71
CA ILE A 230 -56.34 -4.42 1.21
C ILE A 230 -57.07 -3.37 2.08
N GLY A 231 -56.36 -2.31 2.47
CA GLY A 231 -56.84 -1.33 3.44
C GLY A 231 -56.94 -1.88 4.86
N THR A 232 -57.53 -1.07 5.75
CA THR A 232 -57.89 -1.48 7.11
C THR A 232 -59.39 -1.34 7.30
N LEU A 233 -59.96 -2.18 8.16
CA LEU A 233 -61.33 -1.96 8.63
C LEU A 233 -61.44 -0.56 9.28
N PRO A 234 -62.46 0.24 8.94
CA PRO A 234 -62.74 1.47 9.68
C PRO A 234 -62.98 1.17 11.16
N GLU A 235 -62.64 2.11 12.05
CA GLU A 235 -62.72 1.93 13.52
C GLU A 235 -64.12 1.56 14.02
N ASN A 236 -65.17 1.83 13.24
CA ASN A 236 -66.57 1.56 13.58
C ASN A 236 -67.18 0.38 12.80
N ALA A 237 -66.39 -0.35 12.02
CA ALA A 237 -66.87 -1.49 11.27
C ALA A 237 -67.29 -2.63 12.22
N GLN A 238 -68.54 -3.08 12.12
CA GLN A 238 -69.05 -4.26 12.84
C GLN A 238 -68.53 -5.58 12.22
N SER A 239 -68.12 -5.51 10.96
CA SER A 239 -67.57 -6.61 10.19
C SER A 239 -66.22 -7.10 10.74
N LYS A 240 -66.10 -8.43 10.89
CA LYS A 240 -64.94 -9.08 11.53
C LYS A 240 -63.69 -9.16 10.64
N ASP A 241 -63.85 -8.99 9.34
CA ASP A 241 -62.79 -8.94 8.35
C ASP A 241 -63.21 -8.05 7.17
N ILE A 242 -62.24 -7.76 6.29
CA ILE A 242 -62.44 -6.89 5.13
C ILE A 242 -63.48 -7.46 4.15
N VAL A 243 -63.57 -8.78 4.02
CA VAL A 243 -64.53 -9.42 3.10
C VAL A 243 -65.95 -9.18 3.56
N HIS A 244 -66.21 -9.37 4.87
CA HIS A 244 -67.52 -9.07 5.45
C HIS A 244 -67.83 -7.57 5.37
N TYR A 245 -66.85 -6.68 5.58
CA TYR A 245 -67.06 -5.24 5.48
C TYR A 245 -67.43 -4.81 4.05
N ILE A 246 -66.76 -5.36 3.05
CA ILE A 246 -67.12 -5.13 1.64
C ILE A 246 -68.53 -5.65 1.35
N ALA A 247 -68.86 -6.84 1.83
CA ALA A 247 -70.19 -7.42 1.63
C ALA A 247 -71.30 -6.56 2.29
N GLU A 248 -71.06 -6.06 3.51
CA GLU A 248 -71.95 -5.15 4.23
C GLU A 248 -72.12 -3.83 3.47
N TYR A 249 -71.02 -3.18 3.08
CA TYR A 249 -71.03 -1.91 2.35
C TYR A 249 -71.72 -2.04 0.99
N VAL A 250 -71.43 -3.09 0.21
CA VAL A 250 -72.10 -3.36 -1.07
C VAL A 250 -73.59 -3.61 -0.88
N SER A 251 -73.97 -4.38 0.14
CA SER A 251 -75.38 -4.64 0.44
C SER A 251 -76.13 -3.37 0.83
N GLN A 252 -75.48 -2.47 1.60
CA GLN A 252 -76.04 -1.18 1.97
C GLN A 252 -76.10 -0.22 0.77
N ALA A 253 -75.05 -0.14 -0.04
CA ALA A 253 -75.03 0.68 -1.25
C ALA A 253 -76.08 0.23 -2.27
N LEU A 254 -76.40 -1.07 -2.34
CA LEU A 254 -77.51 -1.60 -3.14
C LEU A 254 -78.87 -1.25 -2.54
N GLN A 255 -79.01 -1.14 -1.23
CA GLN A 255 -80.24 -0.66 -0.58
C GLN A 255 -80.44 0.85 -0.75
N ASP A 256 -79.36 1.63 -0.63
CA ASP A 256 -79.38 3.10 -0.69
C ASP A 256 -79.45 3.63 -2.12
N SER A 257 -78.97 2.85 -3.10
CA SER A 257 -79.21 3.14 -4.50
C SER A 257 -80.71 3.12 -4.73
N ASP A 258 -81.27 4.24 -5.18
CA ASP A 258 -82.66 4.29 -5.59
C ASP A 258 -82.84 3.35 -6.80
N LEU A 259 -83.19 2.11 -6.50
CA LEU A 259 -83.45 1.07 -7.48
C LEU A 259 -84.83 1.25 -8.11
N SER A 260 -85.64 2.23 -7.67
CA SER A 260 -86.97 2.49 -8.22
C SER A 260 -86.96 2.95 -9.68
N GLN A 261 -85.82 3.49 -10.14
CA GLN A 261 -85.55 3.86 -11.53
C GLN A 261 -85.20 2.66 -12.42
N TYR A 262 -84.91 1.49 -11.85
CA TYR A 262 -84.70 0.25 -12.59
C TYR A 262 -85.94 -0.64 -12.50
N ALA A 263 -86.34 -1.23 -13.63
CA ALA A 263 -87.44 -2.19 -13.67
C ALA A 263 -87.09 -3.41 -12.80
N LYS A 264 -87.99 -3.81 -11.92
CA LYS A 264 -87.82 -5.04 -11.13
C LYS A 264 -87.95 -6.25 -12.05
N ALA A 265 -87.40 -7.40 -11.63
CA ALA A 265 -87.55 -8.66 -12.37
C ALA A 265 -89.03 -8.96 -12.71
N LYS A 266 -89.93 -8.69 -11.76
CA LYS A 266 -91.39 -8.83 -11.95
C LYS A 266 -91.97 -7.89 -13.02
N ASP A 267 -91.42 -6.67 -13.13
CA ASP A 267 -91.85 -5.70 -14.15
C ASP A 267 -91.40 -6.16 -15.54
N LEU A 268 -90.19 -6.73 -15.63
CA LEU A 268 -89.67 -7.31 -16.86
C LEU A 268 -90.46 -8.55 -17.28
N GLU A 269 -90.77 -9.46 -16.35
CA GLU A 269 -91.65 -10.62 -16.61
C GLU A 269 -93.02 -10.18 -17.13
N ALA A 270 -93.62 -9.15 -16.52
CA ALA A 270 -94.90 -8.61 -16.97
C ALA A 270 -94.80 -7.99 -18.38
N CYS A 271 -93.69 -7.31 -18.69
CA CYS A 271 -93.43 -6.76 -20.02
C CYS A 271 -93.31 -7.88 -21.06
N VAL A 272 -92.49 -8.89 -20.79
CA VAL A 272 -92.30 -10.07 -21.65
C VAL A 272 -93.63 -10.79 -21.89
N GLY A 273 -94.45 -10.98 -20.85
CA GLY A 273 -95.77 -11.58 -21.01
C GLY A 273 -96.71 -10.77 -21.91
N ARG A 274 -96.67 -9.43 -21.84
CA ARG A 274 -97.43 -8.56 -22.76
C ARG A 274 -96.93 -8.64 -24.20
N VAL A 275 -95.61 -8.73 -24.39
CA VAL A 275 -94.99 -8.90 -25.71
C VAL A 275 -95.42 -10.24 -26.32
N GLN A 276 -95.34 -11.34 -25.57
CA GLN A 276 -95.79 -12.66 -26.05
C GLN A 276 -97.25 -12.64 -26.52
N VAL A 277 -98.15 -12.04 -25.74
CA VAL A 277 -99.58 -11.94 -26.13
C VAL A 277 -99.77 -11.13 -27.41
N LEU A 278 -98.94 -10.13 -27.66
CA LEU A 278 -98.98 -9.36 -28.92
C LEU A 278 -98.41 -10.19 -30.07
N GLU A 279 -97.27 -10.86 -29.87
CA GLU A 279 -96.66 -11.76 -30.85
C GLU A 279 -97.62 -12.87 -31.29
N ASP A 280 -98.37 -13.47 -30.36
CA ASP A 280 -99.36 -14.51 -30.67
C ASP A 280 -100.56 -13.99 -31.50
N LYS A 281 -100.89 -12.70 -31.39
CA LYS A 281 -102.00 -12.08 -32.15
C LYS A 281 -101.62 -11.71 -33.58
N ILE A 282 -100.34 -11.44 -33.84
CA ILE A 282 -99.84 -11.00 -35.16
C ILE A 282 -100.21 -12.01 -36.27
N PRO A 283 -99.96 -13.33 -36.14
CA PRO A 283 -100.31 -14.30 -37.19
C PRO A 283 -101.81 -14.34 -37.52
N THR A 284 -102.68 -14.14 -36.52
CA THR A 284 -104.13 -14.11 -36.74
C THR A 284 -104.54 -12.89 -37.57
N LEU A 285 -103.94 -11.73 -37.30
CA LEU A 285 -104.18 -10.51 -38.05
C LEU A 285 -103.62 -10.62 -39.48
N GLU A 286 -102.42 -11.18 -39.66
CA GLU A 286 -101.83 -11.40 -40.98
C GLU A 286 -102.68 -12.34 -41.86
N ALA A 287 -103.23 -13.40 -41.26
CA ALA A 287 -104.14 -14.32 -41.94
C ALA A 287 -105.46 -13.62 -42.34
N ALA A 288 -106.01 -12.79 -41.46
CA ALA A 288 -107.22 -12.01 -41.75
C ALA A 288 -106.98 -10.99 -42.86
N ASP A 289 -105.84 -10.30 -42.85
CA ASP A 289 -105.48 -9.32 -43.87
C ASP A 289 -105.27 -9.98 -45.24
N THR A 290 -104.58 -11.12 -45.28
CA THR A 290 -104.43 -11.94 -46.50
C THR A 290 -105.78 -12.37 -47.06
N LYS A 291 -106.71 -12.79 -46.19
CA LYS A 291 -108.07 -13.16 -46.61
C LYS A 291 -108.82 -11.95 -47.17
N ASN A 292 -108.77 -10.81 -46.49
CA ASN A 292 -109.41 -9.59 -46.96
C ASN A 292 -108.86 -9.14 -48.31
N ALA A 293 -107.54 -9.20 -48.51
CA ALA A 293 -106.91 -8.90 -49.79
C ALA A 293 -107.45 -9.80 -50.92
N ASN A 294 -107.53 -11.12 -50.68
CA ASN A 294 -108.09 -12.06 -51.65
C ASN A 294 -109.58 -11.80 -51.95
N ASP A 295 -110.38 -11.51 -50.91
CA ASP A 295 -111.80 -11.20 -51.07
C ASP A 295 -112.00 -9.91 -51.88
N ILE A 296 -111.17 -8.88 -51.66
CA ILE A 296 -111.16 -7.64 -52.43
C ILE A 296 -110.78 -7.89 -53.89
N THR A 297 -109.75 -8.70 -54.14
CA THR A 297 -109.37 -9.09 -55.52
C THR A 297 -110.51 -9.83 -56.22
N ALA A 298 -111.18 -10.75 -55.53
CA ALA A 298 -112.33 -11.48 -56.08
C ALA A 298 -113.52 -10.56 -56.36
N LEU A 299 -113.80 -9.60 -55.47
CA LEU A 299 -114.79 -8.54 -55.71
C LEU A 299 -114.43 -7.69 -56.93
N GLY A 300 -113.16 -7.34 -57.09
CA GLY A 300 -112.65 -6.64 -58.29
C GLY A 300 -113.00 -7.39 -59.57
N GLY A 301 -112.72 -8.70 -59.64
CA GLY A 301 -113.06 -9.51 -60.81
C GLY A 301 -114.57 -9.59 -61.09
N ARG A 302 -115.40 -9.69 -60.04
CA ARG A 302 -116.87 -9.65 -60.16
C ARG A 302 -117.35 -8.30 -60.68
N MET A 303 -116.74 -7.20 -60.24
CA MET A 303 -117.07 -5.84 -60.68
C MET A 303 -116.73 -5.63 -62.15
N THR A 304 -115.53 -6.01 -62.59
CA THR A 304 -115.13 -5.96 -64.01
C THR A 304 -116.09 -6.75 -64.90
N THR A 305 -116.55 -7.92 -64.44
CA THR A 305 -117.54 -8.72 -65.18
C THR A 305 -118.89 -8.01 -65.24
N ALA A 306 -119.35 -7.44 -64.13
CA ALA A 306 -120.60 -6.68 -64.09
C ALA A 306 -120.56 -5.44 -64.98
N GLU A 307 -119.47 -4.68 -64.95
CA GLU A 307 -119.22 -3.52 -65.82
C GLU A 307 -119.28 -3.92 -67.29
N SER A 308 -118.57 -4.99 -67.68
CA SER A 308 -118.58 -5.51 -69.06
C SER A 308 -120.00 -5.89 -69.53
N ASN A 309 -120.78 -6.55 -68.65
CA ASN A 309 -122.16 -6.91 -68.97
C ASN A 309 -123.07 -5.67 -69.08
N ILE A 310 -122.87 -4.65 -68.25
CA ILE A 310 -123.60 -3.37 -68.33
C ILE A 310 -123.29 -2.66 -69.64
N ASP A 311 -122.02 -2.60 -70.05
CA ASP A 311 -121.61 -1.99 -71.32
C ASP A 311 -122.23 -2.72 -72.53
N ALA A 312 -122.28 -4.06 -72.49
CA ALA A 312 -122.95 -4.86 -73.50
C ALA A 312 -124.46 -4.54 -73.57
N LEU A 313 -125.15 -4.50 -72.41
CA LEU A 313 -126.56 -4.12 -72.35
C LEU A 313 -126.81 -2.69 -72.86
N GLN A 314 -125.92 -1.75 -72.56
CA GLN A 314 -126.01 -0.38 -73.09
C GLN A 314 -125.87 -0.36 -74.61
N THR A 315 -124.98 -1.17 -75.17
CA THR A 315 -124.79 -1.33 -76.63
C THR A 315 -126.02 -1.95 -77.30
N ASP A 316 -126.59 -3.00 -76.71
CA ASP A 316 -127.83 -3.63 -77.18
C ASP A 316 -128.98 -2.63 -77.14
N MET A 317 -129.14 -1.88 -76.04
CA MET A 317 -130.15 -0.82 -75.92
C MET A 317 -129.97 0.30 -76.95
N ALA A 318 -128.73 0.68 -77.26
CA ALA A 318 -128.44 1.67 -78.29
C ALA A 318 -128.81 1.18 -79.70
N THR A 319 -128.79 -0.14 -79.93
CA THR A 319 -129.19 -0.78 -81.18
C THR A 319 -130.71 -0.95 -81.30
N GLU A 320 -131.39 -1.33 -80.22
CA GLU A 320 -132.83 -1.57 -80.22
C GLU A 320 -133.66 -0.27 -80.25
N LYS A 321 -133.18 0.81 -79.62
CA LYS A 321 -133.89 2.12 -79.63
C LYS A 321 -134.20 2.63 -81.05
N PRO A 322 -133.23 2.69 -82.01
CA PRO A 322 -133.52 3.07 -83.39
C PRO A 322 -134.46 2.11 -84.11
N LYS A 323 -134.33 0.79 -83.88
CA LYS A 323 -135.25 -0.20 -84.48
C LYS A 323 -136.68 0.02 -84.02
N ILE A 324 -136.89 0.29 -82.73
CA ILE A 324 -138.21 0.61 -82.17
C ILE A 324 -138.74 1.91 -82.76
N ALA A 325 -137.92 2.96 -82.87
CA ALA A 325 -138.31 4.22 -83.50
C ALA A 325 -138.70 4.01 -84.98
N GLN A 326 -137.90 3.26 -85.74
CA GLN A 326 -138.20 2.89 -87.12
C GLN A 326 -139.49 2.07 -87.23
N ASN A 327 -139.73 1.14 -86.30
CA ASN A 327 -140.97 0.38 -86.24
C ASN A 327 -142.17 1.31 -85.99
N ALA A 328 -142.04 2.29 -85.10
CA ALA A 328 -143.07 3.29 -84.84
C ALA A 328 -143.36 4.14 -86.09
N ASP A 329 -142.32 4.62 -86.78
CA ASP A 329 -142.44 5.36 -88.05
C ASP A 329 -143.12 4.51 -89.14
N ASN A 330 -142.72 3.25 -89.28
CA ASN A 330 -143.32 2.30 -90.23
C ASN A 330 -144.81 2.07 -89.93
N ILE A 331 -145.19 1.93 -88.65
CA ILE A 331 -146.59 1.78 -88.23
C ILE A 331 -147.38 3.05 -88.57
N ALA A 332 -146.85 4.24 -88.29
CA ALA A 332 -147.51 5.50 -88.63
C ALA A 332 -147.71 5.68 -90.15
N ALA A 333 -146.70 5.31 -90.94
CA ALA A 333 -146.79 5.30 -92.40
C ALA A 333 -147.88 4.34 -92.89
N LEU A 334 -147.93 3.12 -92.37
CA LEU A 334 -148.99 2.15 -92.68
C LEU A 334 -150.38 2.68 -92.32
N GLN A 335 -150.54 3.33 -91.16
CA GLN A 335 -151.81 3.96 -90.75
C GLN A 335 -152.27 5.03 -91.74
N THR A 336 -151.34 5.84 -92.30
CA THR A 336 -151.68 6.83 -93.34
C THR A 336 -152.13 6.16 -94.65
N LEU A 337 -151.51 5.04 -95.04
CA LEU A 337 -151.86 4.29 -96.24
C LEU A 337 -153.25 3.63 -96.18
N VAL A 338 -153.67 3.12 -95.02
CA VAL A 338 -154.96 2.44 -94.85
C VAL A 338 -156.14 3.39 -94.56
N GLY A 339 -155.88 4.68 -94.30
CA GLY A 339 -156.88 5.70 -93.97
C GLY A 339 -157.57 5.48 -92.62
N GLU A 340 -158.70 6.16 -92.37
CA GLU A 340 -159.55 5.95 -91.16
C GLU A 340 -160.32 4.61 -91.17
N GLY A 341 -159.93 3.68 -92.05
CA GLY A 341 -160.64 2.44 -92.32
C GLY A 341 -161.42 2.48 -93.64
N TYR A 342 -162.00 1.34 -94.00
CA TYR A 342 -162.74 1.18 -95.25
C TYR A 342 -164.06 1.96 -95.20
N GLU A 343 -164.19 2.97 -96.06
CA GLU A 343 -165.48 3.62 -96.32
C GLU A 343 -166.30 2.73 -97.28
N ALA A 344 -167.53 2.38 -96.89
CA ALA A 344 -168.38 1.52 -97.70
C ALA A 344 -168.67 2.17 -99.06
N ILE A 345 -168.43 1.44 -100.16
CA ILE A 345 -168.68 1.97 -101.51
C ILE A 345 -170.17 2.30 -101.65
N PRO A 346 -170.55 3.56 -101.95
CA PRO A 346 -171.94 3.93 -102.12
C PRO A 346 -172.58 3.11 -103.24
N SER A 347 -173.78 2.57 -102.99
CA SER A 347 -174.50 1.69 -103.92
C SER A 347 -174.65 2.30 -105.32
N GLU A 348 -174.75 3.63 -105.41
CA GLU A 348 -174.80 4.40 -106.65
C GLU A 348 -173.55 4.22 -107.53
N LYS A 349 -172.34 4.20 -106.95
CA LYS A 349 -171.09 3.98 -107.71
C LYS A 349 -170.96 2.53 -108.18
N ILE A 350 -171.54 1.57 -107.45
CA ILE A 350 -171.59 0.17 -107.86
C ILE A 350 -172.49 0.02 -109.10
N LYS A 351 -173.66 0.68 -109.11
CA LYS A 351 -174.59 0.63 -110.25
C LYS A 351 -173.99 1.22 -111.54
N ALA A 352 -173.22 2.31 -111.42
CA ALA A 352 -172.60 3.00 -112.56
C ALA A 352 -171.55 2.16 -113.34
N LEU A 353 -170.96 1.13 -112.72
CA LEU A 353 -169.99 0.24 -113.37
C LEU A 353 -170.62 -0.71 -114.40
N PHE A 354 -171.95 -0.90 -114.37
CA PHE A 354 -172.66 -1.88 -115.20
C PHE A 354 -173.58 -1.27 -116.25
N THR A 355 -173.60 0.06 -116.42
CA THR A 355 -174.35 0.71 -117.50
C THR A 355 -173.44 0.91 -118.72
N VAL A 356 -173.57 0.04 -119.72
CA VAL A 356 -172.94 0.22 -121.04
C VAL A 356 -173.74 1.26 -121.81
N THR A 357 -173.14 2.41 -122.12
CA THR A 357 -173.71 3.39 -123.04
C THR A 357 -173.61 2.87 -124.48
N ALA A 358 -174.75 2.73 -125.13
CA ALA A 358 -174.89 2.77 -126.59
C ALA A 358 -175.23 4.20 -127.03
#